data_AF-A0A9W6F7L8-F1
#
_entry.id   AF-A0A9W6F7L8-F1
#
_cell.length_a   1.000
_cell.length_b   1.000
_cell.length_c   1.000
_cell.angle_alpha   90.00
_cell.angle_beta   90.00
_cell.angle_gamma   90.00
#
_symmetry.space_group_name_H-M   'P 1'
#
loop_
_entity.id
_entity.type
_entity.pdbx_description
1 polymer ?
#
loop_
_entity_poly.entity_id
_entity_poly.type
_entity_poly.pdbx_seq_one_letter_code
_entity_poly.pdbx_strand_id
1 'polypeptide(L)'
;MATRPHEVTVSIGLLEKLAGLRKKEPPKPVAPRPQVQLPLRSPISPDAARLLALDKQISRQLHATKEVSGLLLKHEETELALVGAKAAELLREYSLPSKTPPCQSEARACADCFREHSQEAWRCAAVAEAYRRCSNQAFSPGPAATATAATAAAAAVARG
;
A
#
# COMPACT_ATOMS: atom_id res chain seq x y z
N MET A 1 4.36 7.81 29.38
CA MET A 1 5.14 8.21 28.19
C MET A 1 4.43 9.38 27.56
N ALA A 2 4.97 10.59 27.70
CA ALA A 2 4.33 11.82 27.23
C ALA A 2 4.67 12.08 25.75
N THR A 3 3.66 12.10 24.88
CA THR A 3 3.79 12.47 23.46
C THR A 3 3.92 13.98 23.35
N ARG A 4 5.07 14.46 22.88
CA ARG A 4 5.26 15.88 22.57
C ARG A 4 4.63 16.18 21.21
N PRO A 5 3.79 17.21 21.07
CA PRO A 5 3.30 17.63 19.76
C PRO A 5 4.46 18.26 18.99
N HIS A 6 4.83 17.64 17.87
CA HIS A 6 5.77 18.25 16.92
C HIS A 6 5.00 19.26 16.07
N GLU A 7 5.22 20.55 16.34
CA GLU A 7 4.71 21.62 15.50
C GLU A 7 5.59 21.72 14.25
N VAL A 8 5.03 21.34 13.10
CA VAL A 8 5.74 21.39 11.83
C VAL A 8 5.35 22.68 11.12
N THR A 9 6.26 23.65 11.10
CA THR A 9 6.06 24.90 10.36
C THR A 9 6.47 24.69 8.90
N VAL A 10 5.48 24.61 8.01
CA VAL A 10 5.73 24.46 6.58
C VAL A 10 5.95 25.84 5.96
N SER A 11 7.18 26.10 5.53
CA SER A 11 7.52 27.35 4.86
C SER A 11 7.02 27.38 3.41
N ILE A 12 6.63 28.56 2.94
CA ILE A 12 6.17 28.81 1.56
C ILE A 12 7.20 28.29 0.54
N GLY A 13 8.50 28.43 0.83
CA GLY A 13 9.56 27.91 -0.04
C GLY A 13 9.63 26.38 -0.13
N LEU A 14 9.10 25.64 0.84
CA LEU A 14 8.96 24.18 0.77
C LEU A 14 7.78 23.79 -0.14
N LEU A 15 6.66 24.51 -0.02
CA LEU A 15 5.48 24.32 -0.87
C LEU A 15 5.80 24.60 -2.35
N GLU A 16 6.56 25.66 -2.64
CA GLU A 16 7.00 25.99 -4.01
C GLU A 16 7.89 24.89 -4.62
N LYS A 17 8.78 24.28 -3.82
CA LYS A 17 9.63 23.17 -4.26
C LYS A 17 8.84 21.89 -4.54
N LEU A 18 7.87 21.56 -3.68
CA LEU A 18 6.99 20.41 -3.87
C LEU A 18 6.08 20.58 -5.10
N ALA A 19 5.66 21.81 -5.39
CA ALA A 19 4.86 22.15 -6.57
C ALA A 19 5.66 22.16 -7.90
N GLY A 20 6.97 21.88 -7.87
CA GLY A 20 7.81 21.87 -9.07
C GLY A 20 8.02 23.26 -9.70
N LEU A 21 7.65 24.33 -9.00
CA LEU A 21 7.80 25.70 -9.48
C LEU A 21 9.26 26.14 -9.28
N ARG A 22 10.04 26.11 -10.36
CA ARG A 22 11.41 26.66 -10.35
C ARG A 22 11.32 28.16 -10.05
N LYS A 23 12.14 28.64 -9.10
CA LYS A 23 12.28 30.08 -8.81
C LYS A 23 12.57 30.83 -10.11
N LYS A 24 11.63 31.70 -10.49
CA LYS A 24 11.75 32.55 -11.67
C LYS A 24 12.91 33.53 -11.41
N GLU A 25 13.93 33.44 -12.26
CA GLU A 25 15.10 34.31 -12.20
C GLU A 25 14.64 35.78 -12.32
N PRO A 26 15.14 36.70 -11.47
CA PRO A 26 14.77 38.09 -11.56
C PRO A 26 15.20 38.63 -12.93
N PRO A 27 14.31 39.36 -13.65
CA PRO A 27 14.64 39.85 -14.98
C PRO A 27 15.85 40.81 -14.90
N LYS A 28 16.83 40.56 -15.77
CA LYS A 28 18.01 41.41 -15.96
C LYS A 28 17.55 42.86 -16.23
N PRO A 29 18.15 43.90 -15.64
CA PRO A 29 17.69 45.27 -15.82
C PRO A 29 17.75 45.63 -17.31
N VAL A 30 16.57 45.78 -17.93
CA VAL A 30 16.46 46.25 -19.31
C VAL A 30 16.55 47.76 -19.29
N ALA A 31 17.45 48.32 -20.11
CA ALA A 31 17.58 49.76 -20.30
C ALA A 31 16.21 50.40 -20.61
N PRO A 32 15.95 51.67 -20.19
CA PRO A 32 14.65 52.30 -20.34
C PRO A 32 14.29 52.38 -21.83
N ARG A 33 13.31 51.56 -22.24
CA ARG A 33 12.71 51.66 -23.57
C ARG A 33 11.90 52.96 -23.64
N PRO A 34 11.95 53.70 -24.75
CA PRO A 34 11.09 54.86 -24.95
C PRO A 34 9.63 54.42 -24.76
N GLN A 35 8.86 55.24 -24.04
CA GLN A 35 7.44 54.98 -23.78
C GLN A 35 6.69 54.98 -25.11
N VAL A 36 6.40 53.78 -25.63
CA VAL A 36 5.48 53.61 -26.74
C VAL A 36 4.09 53.92 -26.17
N GLN A 37 3.55 55.10 -26.49
CA GLN A 37 2.16 55.41 -26.23
C GLN A 37 1.30 54.46 -27.08
N LEU A 38 0.84 53.37 -26.45
CA LEU A 38 -0.16 52.52 -27.08
C LEU A 38 -1.45 53.34 -27.24
N PRO A 39 -2.07 53.36 -28.42
CA PRO A 39 -3.34 54.04 -28.62
C PRO A 39 -4.34 53.48 -27.60
N LEU A 40 -4.91 54.39 -26.79
CA LEU A 40 -5.97 54.04 -25.86
C LEU A 40 -7.17 53.54 -26.69
N ARG A 41 -7.44 52.24 -26.53
CA ARG A 41 -8.64 51.53 -27.00
C ARG A 41 -8.70 51.27 -28.50
N SER A 42 -8.05 50.18 -28.91
CA SER A 42 -8.62 49.35 -29.99
C SER A 42 -9.96 48.78 -29.49
N PRO A 43 -11.05 48.84 -30.29
CA PRO A 43 -12.25 48.08 -29.97
C PRO A 43 -11.86 46.61 -29.84
N ILE A 44 -12.38 45.95 -28.80
CA ILE A 44 -12.15 44.52 -28.55
C ILE A 44 -12.38 43.79 -29.87
N SER A 45 -11.30 43.20 -30.43
CA SER A 45 -11.40 42.39 -31.63
C SER A 45 -12.52 41.36 -31.41
N PRO A 46 -13.39 41.08 -32.39
CA PRO A 46 -14.43 40.06 -32.25
C PRO A 46 -13.85 38.71 -31.77
N ASP A 47 -12.59 38.42 -32.09
CA ASP A 47 -11.86 37.25 -31.59
C ASP A 47 -11.62 37.29 -30.08
N ALA A 48 -11.29 38.46 -29.51
CA ALA A 48 -11.09 38.60 -28.07
C ALA A 48 -12.41 38.42 -27.30
N ALA A 49 -13.54 38.89 -27.83
CA ALA A 49 -14.84 38.63 -27.25
C ALA A 49 -15.20 37.12 -27.30
N ARG A 50 -14.85 36.45 -28.41
CA ARG A 50 -15.05 34.99 -28.56
C ARG A 50 -14.20 34.18 -27.58
N LEU A 51 -12.94 34.57 -27.39
CA LEU A 51 -12.04 33.94 -26.42
C LEU A 51 -12.52 34.11 -24.97
N LEU A 52 -13.02 35.30 -24.61
CA LEU A 52 -13.60 35.54 -23.28
C LEU A 52 -14.88 34.73 -23.03
N ALA A 53 -15.73 34.54 -24.06
CA ALA A 53 -16.91 33.70 -23.95
C ALA A 53 -16.54 32.22 -23.76
N LEU A 54 -15.54 31.74 -24.51
CA LEU A 54 -15.00 30.39 -24.38
C LEU A 54 -14.38 30.16 -23.00
N ASP A 55 -13.60 31.12 -22.49
CA ASP A 55 -12.97 31.05 -21.17
C ASP A 55 -14.00 30.94 -20.04
N LYS A 56 -15.10 31.70 -20.13
CA LYS A 56 -16.23 31.59 -19.19
C LYS A 56 -16.90 30.22 -19.26
N GLN A 57 -17.03 29.65 -20.46
CA GLN A 57 -17.61 28.32 -20.63
C GLN A 57 -16.71 27.24 -20.03
N ILE A 58 -15.41 27.28 -20.31
CA ILE A 58 -14.41 26.35 -19.78
C ILE A 58 -14.40 26.45 -18.24
N SER A 59 -14.37 27.66 -17.69
CA SER A 59 -14.37 27.89 -16.24
C SER A 59 -15.60 27.28 -15.56
N ARG A 60 -16.78 27.40 -16.17
CA ARG A 60 -18.02 26.76 -15.64
C ARG A 60 -17.92 25.24 -15.67
N GLN A 61 -17.41 24.66 -16.75
CA GLN A 61 -17.24 23.22 -16.87
C GLN A 61 -16.26 22.69 -15.83
N LEU A 62 -15.11 23.35 -15.65
CA LEU A 62 -14.13 22.96 -14.63
C LEU A 62 -14.69 23.04 -13.22
N HIS A 63 -15.48 24.07 -12.90
CA HIS A 63 -16.14 24.17 -11.61
C HIS A 63 -17.17 23.05 -11.40
N ALA A 64 -17.99 22.76 -12.43
CA ALA A 64 -18.96 21.67 -12.37
C ALA A 64 -18.25 20.31 -12.17
N THR A 65 -17.16 20.05 -12.89
CA THR A 65 -16.35 18.84 -12.70
C THR A 65 -15.79 18.77 -11.29
N LYS A 66 -15.23 19.87 -10.75
CA LYS A 66 -14.68 19.90 -9.39
C LYS A 66 -15.73 19.54 -8.33
N GLU A 67 -16.93 20.10 -8.42
CA GLU A 67 -18.02 19.82 -7.47
C GLU A 67 -18.44 18.35 -7.54
N VAL A 68 -18.64 17.82 -8.75
CA VAL A 68 -19.03 16.43 -8.96
C VAL A 68 -17.94 15.47 -8.47
N SER A 69 -16.67 15.72 -8.82
CA SER A 69 -15.54 14.92 -8.34
C SER A 69 -15.45 14.90 -6.81
N GLY A 70 -15.71 16.04 -6.15
CA GLY A 70 -15.76 16.11 -4.69
C GLY A 70 -16.88 15.27 -4.06
N LEU A 71 -18.03 15.16 -4.73
CA LEU A 71 -19.14 14.30 -4.30
C LEU A 71 -18.82 12.82 -4.52
N LEU A 72 -18.22 12.46 -5.66
CA LEU A 72 -17.78 11.08 -5.92
C LEU A 72 -16.77 10.60 -4.88
N LEU A 73 -15.76 11.41 -4.55
CA LEU A 73 -14.76 11.03 -3.54
C LEU A 73 -15.40 10.76 -2.16
N LYS A 74 -16.34 11.61 -1.74
CA LYS A 74 -17.07 11.40 -0.47
C LYS A 74 -17.89 10.11 -0.49
N HIS A 75 -18.51 9.79 -1.63
CA HIS A 75 -19.26 8.57 -1.78
C HIS A 75 -18.33 7.34 -1.76
N GLU A 76 -17.20 7.38 -2.46
CA GLU A 76 -16.18 6.34 -2.46
C GLU A 76 -15.63 6.08 -1.04
N GLU A 77 -15.32 7.13 -0.27
CA GLU A 77 -14.90 7.01 1.13
C GLU A 77 -15.96 6.28 1.99
N THR A 78 -17.24 6.57 1.75
CA THR A 78 -18.35 5.93 2.45
C THR A 78 -18.46 4.46 2.07
N GLU A 79 -18.39 4.13 0.78
CA GLU A 79 -18.44 2.75 0.28
C GLU A 79 -17.25 1.94 0.78
N LEU A 80 -16.05 2.53 0.81
CA LEU A 80 -14.86 1.88 1.38
C LEU A 80 -15.04 1.54 2.86
N ALA A 81 -15.66 2.42 3.64
CA ALA A 81 -15.98 2.14 5.03
C ALA A 81 -16.96 0.96 5.17
N LEU A 82 -17.99 0.89 4.33
CA LEU A 82 -18.97 -0.21 4.32
C LEU A 82 -18.32 -1.55 3.94
N VAL A 83 -17.50 -1.55 2.88
CA VAL A 83 -16.77 -2.75 2.44
C VAL A 83 -15.79 -3.21 3.51
N GLY A 84 -15.07 -2.28 4.15
CA GLY A 84 -14.16 -2.59 5.26
C GLY A 84 -14.89 -3.21 6.45
N ALA A 85 -16.04 -2.64 6.83
CA ALA A 85 -16.88 -3.21 7.89
C ALA A 85 -17.38 -4.61 7.53
N LYS A 86 -17.83 -4.82 6.29
CA LYS A 86 -18.29 -6.13 5.82
C LYS A 86 -17.16 -7.15 5.79
N ALA A 87 -15.97 -6.77 5.34
CA ALA A 87 -14.80 -7.64 5.35
C ALA A 87 -14.42 -8.04 6.78
N ALA A 88 -14.47 -7.11 7.74
CA ALA A 88 -14.21 -7.40 9.15
C ALA A 88 -15.25 -8.37 9.76
N GLU A 89 -16.53 -8.20 9.41
CA GLU A 89 -17.59 -9.13 9.80
C GLU A 89 -17.34 -10.53 9.26
N LEU A 90 -17.04 -10.64 7.96
CA LEU A 90 -16.74 -11.92 7.30
C LEU A 90 -15.48 -12.56 7.89
N LEU A 91 -14.43 -11.79 8.18
CA LEU A 91 -13.26 -12.30 8.86
C LEU A 91 -13.62 -12.86 10.23
N ARG A 92 -14.50 -12.22 11.00
CA ARG A 92 -14.92 -12.73 12.31
C ARG A 92 -15.76 -14.01 12.20
N GLU A 93 -16.65 -14.08 11.21
CA GLU A 93 -17.57 -15.21 11.03
C GLU A 93 -16.87 -16.44 10.45
N TYR A 94 -15.95 -16.23 9.51
CA TYR A 94 -15.30 -17.30 8.75
C TYR A 94 -13.82 -17.50 9.10
N SER A 95 -13.24 -16.70 10.00
CA SER A 95 -11.91 -17.03 10.52
C SER A 95 -11.99 -18.36 11.25
N LEU A 96 -11.31 -19.35 10.69
CA LEU A 96 -11.00 -20.55 11.45
C LEU A 96 -10.14 -20.12 12.64
N PRO A 97 -10.38 -20.65 13.86
CA PRO A 97 -9.48 -20.42 14.97
C PRO A 97 -8.08 -20.80 14.50
N SER A 98 -7.12 -19.89 14.68
CA SER A 98 -5.73 -20.14 14.29
C SER A 98 -5.28 -21.41 15.00
N LYS A 99 -5.26 -22.53 14.28
CA LYS A 99 -4.73 -23.77 14.83
C LYS A 99 -3.28 -23.47 15.14
N THR A 100 -2.88 -23.66 16.39
CA THR A 100 -1.47 -23.61 16.74
C THR A 100 -0.74 -24.55 15.78
N PRO A 101 0.31 -24.08 15.09
CA PRO A 101 1.07 -24.96 14.20
C PRO A 101 1.52 -26.17 15.03
N PRO A 102 1.47 -27.38 14.45
CA PRO A 102 1.88 -28.57 15.18
C PRO A 102 3.32 -28.40 15.67
N CYS A 103 3.63 -28.95 16.84
CA CYS A 103 4.97 -28.96 17.42
C CYS A 103 5.52 -27.57 17.83
N GLN A 104 4.64 -26.59 18.08
CA GLN A 104 5.06 -25.23 18.44
C GLN A 104 5.90 -25.18 19.73
N SER A 105 5.59 -26.01 20.72
CA SER A 105 6.35 -26.12 21.98
C SER A 105 7.79 -26.60 21.74
N GLU A 106 7.94 -27.66 20.98
CA GLU A 106 9.20 -28.31 20.66
C GLU A 106 10.04 -27.40 19.75
N ALA A 107 9.40 -26.70 18.81
CA ALA A 107 10.05 -25.70 17.96
C ALA A 107 10.66 -24.57 18.79
N ARG A 108 9.91 -24.04 19.77
CA ARG A 108 10.39 -22.99 20.68
C ARG A 108 11.54 -23.49 21.54
N ALA A 109 11.40 -24.63 22.20
CA ALA A 109 12.45 -25.22 23.02
C ALA A 109 13.75 -25.49 22.24
N CYS A 110 13.63 -25.94 20.99
CA CYS A 110 14.76 -26.13 20.09
C CYS A 110 15.44 -24.78 19.77
N ALA A 111 14.65 -23.78 19.35
CA ALA A 111 15.17 -22.45 19.01
C ALA A 111 15.80 -21.72 20.21
N ASP A 112 15.23 -21.87 21.39
CA ASP A 112 15.74 -21.26 22.62
C ASP A 112 17.06 -21.93 23.04
N CYS A 113 17.16 -23.26 22.97
CA CYS A 113 18.41 -23.96 23.26
C CYS A 113 19.56 -23.54 22.33
N PHE A 114 19.31 -23.46 21.01
CA PHE A 114 20.35 -23.03 20.06
C PHE A 114 20.72 -21.56 20.22
N ARG A 115 19.80 -20.72 20.74
CA ARG A 115 20.10 -19.33 21.08
C ARG A 115 21.02 -19.23 22.30
N GLU A 116 20.81 -20.09 23.30
CA GLU A 116 21.61 -20.14 24.52
C GLU A 116 22.98 -20.84 24.32
N HIS A 117 23.06 -21.84 23.44
CA HIS A 117 24.25 -22.66 23.20
C HIS A 117 24.77 -22.55 21.76
N SER A 118 24.97 -21.32 21.27
CA SER A 118 25.35 -21.05 19.86
C SER A 118 26.67 -21.69 19.41
N GLN A 119 27.63 -21.87 20.32
CA GLN A 119 28.93 -22.51 20.03
C GLN A 119 28.92 -24.03 20.34
N GLU A 120 27.97 -24.50 21.15
CA GLU A 120 27.90 -25.88 21.63
C GLU A 120 26.60 -26.55 21.16
N ALA A 121 26.37 -26.52 19.85
CA ALA A 121 25.19 -27.06 19.18
C ALA A 121 24.84 -28.51 19.59
N TRP A 122 25.84 -29.32 19.95
CA TRP A 122 25.67 -30.71 20.39
C TRP A 122 24.89 -30.84 21.71
N ARG A 123 24.87 -29.81 22.57
CA ARG A 123 24.05 -29.80 23.80
C ARG A 123 22.56 -29.77 23.52
N CYS A 124 22.15 -29.25 22.36
CA CYS A 124 20.76 -29.16 21.94
C CYS A 124 20.25 -30.41 21.20
N ALA A 125 21.03 -31.49 21.13
CA ALA A 125 20.65 -32.71 20.40
C ALA A 125 19.31 -33.30 20.87
N ALA A 126 19.05 -33.30 22.20
CA ALA A 126 17.82 -33.85 22.75
C ALA A 126 16.56 -33.04 22.36
N VAL A 127 16.63 -31.70 22.40
CA VAL A 127 15.50 -30.84 22.01
C VAL A 127 15.29 -30.80 20.50
N ALA A 128 16.38 -30.90 19.71
CA ALA A 128 16.30 -31.02 18.27
C ALA A 128 15.65 -32.34 17.84
N GLU A 129 15.98 -33.44 18.51
CA GLU A 129 15.37 -34.75 18.26
C GLU A 129 13.89 -34.79 18.65
N ALA A 130 13.50 -34.13 19.74
CA ALA A 130 12.11 -33.98 20.14
C ALA A 130 11.29 -33.22 19.08
N TYR A 131 11.82 -32.10 18.57
CA TYR A 131 11.19 -31.35 17.49
C TYR A 131 11.08 -32.16 16.19
N ARG A 132 12.14 -32.88 15.82
CA ARG A 132 12.15 -33.78 14.65
C ARG A 132 11.07 -34.85 14.76
N ARG A 133 10.96 -35.50 15.92
CA ARG A 133 9.97 -36.56 16.17
C ARG A 133 8.55 -36.03 16.07
N CYS A 134 8.25 -34.91 16.71
CA CYS A 134 6.94 -34.29 16.63
C CYS A 134 6.59 -33.91 15.19
N SER A 135 7.52 -33.28 14.47
CA SER A 135 7.30 -32.87 13.07
C SER A 135 7.02 -34.08 12.17
N ASN A 136 7.80 -35.15 12.32
CA ASN A 136 7.56 -36.38 11.56
C ASN A 136 6.19 -36.97 11.86
N GLN A 137 5.72 -36.96 13.11
CA GLN A 137 4.38 -37.48 13.45
C GLN A 137 3.26 -36.57 12.93
N ALA A 138 3.43 -35.26 13.00
CA ALA A 138 2.44 -34.28 12.58
C ALA A 138 2.27 -34.21 11.06
N PHE A 139 3.34 -34.46 10.30
CA PHE A 139 3.36 -34.36 8.83
C PHE A 139 3.51 -35.71 8.12
N SER A 140 3.59 -36.82 8.85
CA SER A 140 3.53 -38.14 8.22
C SER A 140 2.15 -38.36 7.62
N PRO A 141 2.05 -38.81 6.36
CA PRO A 141 0.78 -39.25 5.82
C PRO A 141 0.26 -40.37 6.71
N GLY A 142 -0.93 -40.19 7.30
CA GLY A 142 -1.57 -41.25 8.08
C GLY A 142 -1.71 -42.53 7.25
N PRO A 143 -1.95 -43.69 7.88
CA PRO A 143 -2.01 -45.00 7.21
C PRO A 143 -3.03 -45.07 6.05
N ALA A 144 -4.01 -44.16 6.02
CA ALA A 144 -4.98 -44.02 4.93
C ALA A 144 -4.38 -43.45 3.62
N ALA A 145 -3.35 -42.59 3.70
CA ALA A 145 -2.71 -41.98 2.53
C ALA A 145 -1.59 -42.86 1.94
N THR A 146 -0.99 -43.74 2.75
CA THR A 146 -0.02 -44.73 2.26
C THR A 146 -0.69 -45.89 1.53
N ALA A 147 -1.93 -46.26 1.88
CA ALA A 147 -2.68 -47.31 1.20
C ALA A 147 -3.05 -46.95 -0.25
N THR A 148 -3.41 -45.69 -0.50
CA THR A 148 -3.69 -45.17 -1.86
C THR A 148 -2.44 -45.00 -2.70
N ALA A 149 -1.30 -44.64 -2.09
CA ALA A 149 -0.01 -44.56 -2.79
C ALA A 149 0.52 -45.96 -3.19
N ALA A 150 0.38 -46.98 -2.32
CA ALA A 150 0.81 -48.34 -2.61
C ALA A 150 0.00 -49.01 -3.73
N THR A 151 -1.32 -48.76 -3.79
CA THR A 151 -2.18 -49.27 -4.86
C THR A 151 -1.93 -48.57 -6.21
N ALA A 152 -1.63 -47.26 -6.19
CA ALA A 152 -1.24 -46.54 -7.41
C ALA A 152 0.11 -47.01 -7.98
N ALA A 153 1.09 -47.30 -7.11
CA ALA A 153 2.39 -47.84 -7.53
C ALA A 153 2.28 -49.27 -8.10
N ALA A 154 1.45 -50.13 -7.49
CA ALA A 154 1.22 -51.48 -7.99
C ALA A 154 0.51 -51.50 -9.37
N ALA A 155 -0.43 -50.57 -9.61
CA ALA A 155 -1.12 -50.45 -10.90
C ALA A 155 -0.23 -49.93 -12.03
N ALA A 156 0.82 -49.16 -11.72
CA ALA A 156 1.80 -48.67 -12.69
C ALA A 156 2.79 -49.77 -13.12
N VAL A 157 3.17 -50.67 -12.20
CA VAL A 157 4.08 -51.79 -12.49
C VAL A 157 3.40 -52.89 -13.32
N ALA A 158 2.09 -53.08 -13.17
CA ALA A 158 1.33 -54.08 -13.95
C ALA A 158 1.01 -53.65 -15.40
N ARG A 159 1.38 -52.42 -15.80
CA ARG A 159 1.15 -51.85 -17.14
C ARG A 159 2.44 -51.63 -17.95
N GLY A 160 3.60 -52.04 -17.44
CA GLY A 160 4.87 -52.11 -18.16
C GLY A 160 5.19 -53.54 -18.55
#